data_AF-A0A948CF22-F1
#
_entry.id   AF-A0A948CF22-F1
#
_cell.length_a   1.000
_cell.length_b   1.000
_cell.length_c   1.000
_cell.angle_alpha   90.00
_cell.angle_beta   90.00
_cell.angle_gamma   90.00
#
_symmetry.space_group_name_H-M   'P 1'
#
loop_
_entity.id
_entity.type
_entity.pdbx_description
1 polymer ?
#
loop_
_entity_poly.entity_id
_entity_poly.type
_entity_poly.pdbx_seq_one_letter_code
_entity_poly.pdbx_strand_id
1 'polypeptide(L)'
;MERPDIVVVGSGFFGLTIAERCASELGLQVLVVERRYHLGGNAYSEKDPETGIEVHKYGTHLFHTSNKKVWDYVTRFTDFTGYQHRVFAKVKDQVYSFPMNLGLINQFFGRSHTPDEARALIAEQSSEIATADATNLEEKAVSLIGRPLYEAFVKGYTAKQWQTDPTELSADIITRLPVRYTFDNRYFNDTYEGLPVDGYTAWLERMADHPNIEVLVDTDYLDPAAGLVEEFKGKVPVIYTGPIDEYFDNSEGRLSWRTVDLEAETLDVDDFQGTGVVNY
;
A
#
# COMPACT_ATOMS: atom_id res chain seq x y z
N MET A 1 -12.15 -17.97 29.70
CA MET A 1 -13.10 -16.92 29.28
C MET A 1 -14.44 -17.54 28.97
N GLU A 2 -15.50 -16.75 28.90
CA GLU A 2 -16.69 -17.19 28.14
C GLU A 2 -16.27 -17.40 26.69
N ARG A 3 -16.86 -18.40 26.02
CA ARG A 3 -16.50 -18.73 24.63
C ARG A 3 -16.89 -17.54 23.73
N PRO A 4 -15.99 -17.04 22.86
CA PRO A 4 -16.34 -15.97 21.93
C PRO A 4 -17.42 -16.45 20.95
N ASP A 5 -18.25 -15.52 20.46
CA ASP A 5 -19.22 -15.79 19.41
C ASP A 5 -18.54 -15.93 18.04
N ILE A 6 -17.40 -15.26 17.85
CA ILE A 6 -16.63 -15.24 16.61
C ILE A 6 -15.13 -15.06 16.89
N VAL A 7 -14.29 -15.74 16.10
CA VAL A 7 -12.84 -15.59 16.12
C VAL A 7 -12.38 -14.90 14.84
N VAL A 8 -11.53 -13.90 14.96
CA VAL A 8 -10.89 -13.19 13.84
C VAL A 8 -9.38 -13.43 13.91
N VAL A 9 -8.83 -14.08 12.89
CA VAL A 9 -7.39 -14.37 12.81
C VAL A 9 -6.74 -13.30 11.95
N GLY A 10 -5.86 -12.52 12.57
CA GLY A 10 -5.16 -11.37 12.03
C GLY A 10 -5.81 -10.04 12.42
N SER A 11 -4.99 -9.08 12.85
CA SER A 11 -5.40 -7.76 13.33
C SER A 11 -5.15 -6.63 12.31
N GLY A 12 -4.99 -6.96 11.03
CA GLY A 12 -4.98 -5.94 9.97
C GLY A 12 -6.32 -5.22 9.85
N PHE A 13 -6.40 -4.18 9.00
CA PHE A 13 -7.64 -3.41 8.81
C PHE A 13 -8.87 -4.26 8.51
N PHE A 14 -8.72 -5.35 7.74
CA PHE A 14 -9.84 -6.26 7.48
C PHE A 14 -10.35 -6.89 8.77
N GLY A 15 -9.45 -7.52 9.55
CA GLY A 15 -9.79 -8.17 10.80
C GLY A 15 -10.37 -7.21 11.82
N LEU A 16 -9.71 -6.07 12.06
CA LEU A 16 -10.19 -5.04 12.99
C LEU A 16 -11.54 -4.45 12.57
N THR A 17 -11.79 -4.27 11.26
CA THR A 17 -13.09 -3.80 10.79
C THR A 17 -14.18 -4.82 11.08
N ILE A 18 -13.95 -6.11 10.81
CA ILE A 18 -14.94 -7.14 11.12
C ILE A 18 -15.17 -7.24 12.62
N ALA A 19 -14.10 -7.25 13.43
CA ALA A 19 -14.19 -7.32 14.88
C ALA A 19 -15.00 -6.14 15.45
N GLU A 20 -14.66 -4.91 15.08
CA GLU A 20 -15.35 -3.71 15.54
C GLU A 20 -16.82 -3.69 15.10
N ARG A 21 -17.13 -4.09 13.87
CA ARG A 21 -18.52 -4.16 13.39
C ARG A 21 -19.33 -5.24 14.11
N CYS A 22 -18.77 -6.43 14.31
CA CYS A 22 -19.43 -7.50 15.05
C CYS A 22 -19.69 -7.12 16.52
N ALA A 23 -18.72 -6.48 17.15
CA ALA A 23 -18.83 -6.08 18.55
C ALA A 23 -19.82 -4.93 18.75
N SER A 24 -19.73 -3.87 17.94
CA SER A 24 -20.51 -2.64 18.13
C SER A 24 -21.93 -2.70 17.55
N GLU A 25 -22.13 -3.35 16.40
CA GLU A 25 -23.44 -3.38 15.71
C GLU A 25 -24.26 -4.62 16.07
N LEU A 26 -23.59 -5.74 16.37
CA LEU A 26 -24.27 -7.01 16.67
C LEU A 26 -24.14 -7.41 18.15
N GLY A 27 -23.30 -6.74 18.93
CA GLY A 27 -23.10 -7.06 20.35
C GLY A 27 -22.37 -8.37 20.61
N LEU A 28 -21.70 -8.93 19.60
CA LEU A 28 -21.02 -10.23 19.70
C LEU A 28 -19.71 -10.12 20.50
N GLN A 29 -19.37 -11.19 21.22
CA GLN A 29 -18.05 -11.38 21.83
C GLN A 29 -17.05 -11.83 20.76
N VAL A 30 -16.02 -11.03 20.52
CA VAL A 30 -15.03 -11.24 19.46
C VAL A 30 -13.67 -11.53 20.07
N LEU A 31 -13.05 -12.63 19.65
CA LEU A 31 -11.64 -12.88 19.92
C LEU A 31 -10.81 -12.59 18.66
N VAL A 32 -9.89 -11.63 18.75
CA VAL A 32 -8.90 -11.34 17.71
C VAL A 32 -7.59 -12.03 18.08
N VAL A 33 -7.05 -12.83 17.16
CA VAL A 33 -5.78 -13.56 17.33
C VAL A 33 -4.77 -13.01 16.35
N GLU A 34 -3.65 -12.49 16.85
CA GLU A 34 -2.58 -11.88 16.07
C GLU A 34 -1.25 -12.54 16.39
N ARG A 35 -0.54 -12.96 15.34
CA ARG A 35 0.75 -13.64 15.46
C ARG A 35 1.87 -12.68 15.84
N ARG A 36 1.75 -11.41 15.45
CA ARG A 36 2.72 -10.36 15.78
C ARG A 36 2.52 -9.84 17.21
N TYR A 37 3.52 -9.15 17.73
CA TYR A 37 3.48 -8.52 19.06
C TYR A 37 2.60 -7.25 19.11
N HIS A 38 1.98 -6.86 18.00
CA HIS A 38 1.25 -5.61 17.86
C HIS A 38 0.04 -5.77 16.93
N LEU A 39 -0.90 -4.83 17.05
CA LEU A 39 -2.08 -4.72 16.18
C LEU A 39 -1.73 -4.14 14.79
N GLY A 40 -2.62 -4.32 13.82
CA GLY A 40 -2.66 -3.54 12.58
C GLY A 40 -2.00 -4.16 11.36
N GLY A 41 -1.38 -5.33 11.50
CA GLY A 41 -0.64 -5.95 10.42
C GLY A 41 0.43 -5.00 9.85
N ASN A 42 0.47 -4.84 8.53
CA ASN A 42 1.50 -4.00 7.90
C ASN A 42 1.29 -2.49 8.13
N ALA A 43 0.08 -2.05 8.48
CA ALA A 43 -0.22 -0.64 8.71
C ALA A 43 0.35 -0.11 10.03
N TYR A 44 0.78 -0.99 10.93
CA TYR A 44 1.41 -0.63 12.19
C TYR A 44 2.55 0.37 12.01
N SER A 45 2.58 1.35 12.92
CA SER A 45 3.64 2.34 13.03
C SER A 45 4.11 2.45 14.48
N GLU A 46 5.34 2.90 14.67
CA GLU A 46 5.85 3.18 16.00
C GLU A 46 6.77 4.39 15.98
N LYS A 47 7.00 4.98 17.15
CA LYS A 47 8.01 6.02 17.28
C LYS A 47 9.39 5.37 17.27
N ASP A 48 10.23 5.85 16.38
CA ASP A 48 11.65 5.55 16.43
C ASP A 48 12.23 5.99 17.80
N PRO A 49 12.94 5.11 18.53
CA PRO A 49 13.37 5.41 19.90
C PRO A 49 14.47 6.47 19.99
N GLU A 50 15.23 6.69 18.91
CA GLU A 50 16.32 7.67 18.87
C GLU A 50 15.81 9.06 18.53
N THR A 51 14.94 9.16 17.52
CA THR A 51 14.49 10.44 16.95
C THR A 51 13.09 10.85 17.41
N GLY A 52 12.28 9.90 17.88
CA GLY A 52 10.86 10.11 18.21
C GLY A 52 9.95 10.25 16.98
N ILE A 53 10.48 10.11 15.78
CA ILE A 53 9.73 10.18 14.51
C ILE A 53 8.84 8.94 14.37
N GLU A 54 7.60 9.11 13.92
CA GLU A 54 6.75 7.96 13.59
C GLU A 54 7.25 7.27 12.31
N VAL A 55 7.49 5.97 12.39
CA VAL A 55 7.98 5.13 11.29
C VAL A 55 7.09 3.90 11.10
N HIS A 56 6.97 3.44 9.85
CA HIS A 56 6.32 2.18 9.53
C HIS A 56 7.33 1.05 9.40
N LYS A 57 7.11 -0.07 10.10
CA LYS A 57 7.99 -1.25 10.03
C LYS A 57 7.86 -2.04 8.73
N TYR A 58 6.73 -1.91 8.05
CA TYR A 58 6.36 -2.77 6.92
C TYR A 58 6.09 -1.97 5.64
N GLY A 59 6.78 -0.84 5.50
CA GLY A 59 6.65 0.09 4.38
C GLY A 59 5.65 1.20 4.65
N THR A 60 5.82 2.33 3.97
CA THR A 60 4.99 3.52 4.17
C THR A 60 3.53 3.25 3.82
N HIS A 61 2.62 3.57 4.74
CA HIS A 61 1.18 3.53 4.47
C HIS A 61 0.65 4.97 4.36
N LEU A 62 -0.21 5.18 3.38
CA LEU A 62 -0.79 6.49 3.08
C LEU A 62 -2.29 6.27 2.92
N PHE A 63 -3.10 6.91 3.77
CA PHE A 63 -4.53 6.74 3.68
C PHE A 63 -5.10 7.65 2.59
N HIS A 64 -5.80 7.04 1.63
CA HIS A 64 -6.54 7.74 0.60
C HIS A 64 -7.77 6.92 0.19
N THR A 65 -8.90 7.59 -0.06
CA THR A 65 -10.12 6.92 -0.56
C THR A 65 -11.07 7.92 -1.20
N SER A 66 -11.79 7.48 -2.23
CA SER A 66 -12.97 8.19 -2.76
C SER A 66 -14.29 7.64 -2.18
N ASN A 67 -14.22 6.60 -1.35
CA ASN A 67 -15.40 5.97 -0.77
C ASN A 67 -15.81 6.71 0.52
N LYS A 68 -16.87 7.52 0.43
CA LYS A 68 -17.40 8.27 1.57
C LYS A 68 -17.77 7.37 2.76
N LYS A 69 -18.32 6.16 2.52
CA LYS A 69 -18.68 5.25 3.61
C LYS A 69 -17.45 4.78 4.38
N VAL A 70 -16.34 4.54 3.69
CA VAL A 70 -15.06 4.21 4.33
C VAL A 70 -14.53 5.41 5.10
N TRP A 71 -14.53 6.60 4.50
CA TRP A 71 -14.10 7.83 5.17
C TRP A 71 -14.88 8.11 6.46
N ASP A 72 -16.21 8.07 6.38
CA ASP A 72 -17.10 8.28 7.53
C ASP A 72 -16.89 7.21 8.62
N TYR A 73 -16.53 5.99 8.22
CA TYR A 73 -16.22 4.92 9.16
C TYR A 73 -14.89 5.16 9.89
N VAL A 74 -13.80 5.41 9.15
CA VAL A 74 -12.46 5.52 9.74
C VAL A 74 -12.32 6.77 10.62
N THR A 75 -13.03 7.85 10.29
CA THR A 75 -13.02 9.12 11.04
C THR A 75 -13.69 9.03 12.41
N ARG A 76 -14.33 7.89 12.73
CA ARG A 76 -14.81 7.62 14.09
C ARG A 76 -13.70 7.24 15.07
N PHE A 77 -12.56 6.79 14.56
CA PHE A 77 -11.46 6.25 15.36
C PHE A 77 -10.21 7.14 15.32
N THR A 78 -10.09 8.03 14.34
CA THR A 78 -8.96 8.94 14.24
C THR A 78 -9.31 10.17 13.42
N ASP A 79 -8.68 11.29 13.76
CA ASP A 79 -8.63 12.45 12.89
C ASP A 79 -7.49 12.31 11.87
N PHE A 80 -7.65 12.94 10.72
CA PHE A 80 -6.65 12.92 9.66
C PHE A 80 -6.08 14.32 9.42
N THR A 81 -4.78 14.38 9.18
CA THR A 81 -4.08 15.58 8.70
C THR A 81 -4.50 15.93 7.28
N GLY A 82 -4.18 17.15 6.83
CA GLY A 82 -4.32 17.57 5.44
C GLY A 82 -3.18 17.12 4.53
N TYR A 83 -2.40 16.11 4.92
CA TYR A 83 -1.27 15.62 4.13
C TYR A 83 -1.72 15.18 2.73
N GLN A 84 -0.98 15.61 1.71
CA GLN A 84 -1.19 15.19 0.33
C GLN A 84 0.12 14.63 -0.19
N HIS A 85 0.11 13.34 -0.52
CA HIS A 85 1.30 12.62 -0.93
C HIS A 85 1.80 13.15 -2.26
N ARG A 86 3.11 13.41 -2.32
CA ARG A 86 3.83 13.82 -3.53
C ARG A 86 5.09 12.99 -3.61
N VAL A 87 5.38 12.54 -4.82
CA VAL A 87 6.56 11.74 -5.13
C VAL A 87 7.39 12.51 -6.13
N PHE A 88 8.70 12.40 -6.02
CA PHE A 88 9.63 12.83 -7.04
C PHE A 88 10.37 11.62 -7.60
N ALA A 89 10.82 11.71 -8.85
CA ALA A 89 11.66 10.68 -9.46
C ALA A 89 13.04 11.28 -9.74
N LYS A 90 14.10 10.63 -9.28
CA LYS A 90 15.47 11.02 -9.58
C LYS A 90 15.99 10.14 -10.71
N VAL A 91 16.25 10.74 -11.87
CA VAL A 91 16.87 10.05 -13.01
C VAL A 91 18.20 10.71 -13.29
N LYS A 92 19.29 9.94 -13.12
CA LYS A 92 20.66 10.47 -13.08
C LYS A 92 20.77 11.57 -12.01
N ASP A 93 21.27 12.75 -12.37
CA ASP A 93 21.46 13.87 -11.44
C ASP A 93 20.27 14.84 -11.38
N GLN A 94 19.13 14.47 -12.00
CA GLN A 94 17.98 15.36 -12.11
C GLN A 94 16.74 14.80 -11.41
N VAL A 95 16.05 15.68 -10.67
CA VAL A 95 14.81 15.36 -9.94
C VAL A 95 13.61 15.85 -10.74
N TYR A 96 12.64 14.98 -10.99
CA TYR A 96 11.43 15.25 -11.77
C TYR A 96 10.19 15.17 -10.86
N SER A 97 9.21 16.04 -11.12
CA SER A 97 7.87 15.90 -10.56
C SER A 97 7.26 14.55 -10.96
N PHE A 98 6.57 13.88 -10.05
CA PHE A 98 5.93 12.60 -10.32
C PHE A 98 4.51 12.55 -9.70
N PRO A 99 3.51 11.89 -10.30
CA PRO A 99 3.54 11.09 -11.54
C PRO A 99 3.80 11.94 -12.80
N MET A 100 3.99 11.28 -13.96
CA MET A 100 4.20 11.95 -15.24
C MET A 100 3.13 13.03 -15.46
N ASN A 101 3.56 14.29 -15.47
CA ASN A 101 2.71 15.46 -15.61
C ASN A 101 3.38 16.51 -16.50
N LEU A 102 2.75 17.66 -16.73
CA LEU A 102 3.34 18.73 -17.55
C LEU A 102 4.69 19.22 -17.00
N GLY A 103 4.89 19.19 -15.68
CA GLY A 103 6.17 19.53 -15.06
C GLY A 103 7.28 18.58 -15.52
N LEU A 104 7.03 17.26 -15.44
CA LEU A 104 7.97 16.25 -15.91
C LEU A 104 8.22 16.37 -17.42
N ILE A 105 7.16 16.51 -18.22
CA ILE A 105 7.28 16.62 -19.69
C ILE A 105 8.13 17.84 -20.06
N ASN A 106 7.84 19.00 -19.46
CA ASN A 106 8.57 20.22 -19.76
C ASN A 106 10.06 20.10 -19.41
N GLN A 107 10.35 19.49 -18.26
CA GLN A 107 11.72 19.30 -17.80
C GLN A 107 12.47 18.27 -18.67
N PHE A 108 11.85 17.13 -18.98
CA PHE A 108 12.48 16.04 -19.71
C PHE A 108 12.74 16.40 -21.18
N PHE A 109 11.80 17.08 -21.83
CA PHE A 109 11.92 17.51 -23.23
C PHE A 109 12.50 18.93 -23.39
N GLY A 110 12.88 19.58 -22.30
CA GLY A 110 13.65 20.83 -22.31
C GLY A 110 12.91 22.08 -22.83
N ARG A 111 11.57 22.06 -22.89
CA ARG A 111 10.75 23.21 -23.29
C ARG A 111 9.37 23.18 -22.66
N SER A 112 8.71 24.34 -22.59
CA SER A 112 7.31 24.40 -22.15
C SER A 112 6.37 23.79 -23.19
N HIS A 113 5.40 23.02 -22.72
CA HIS A 113 4.28 22.48 -23.47
C HIS A 113 2.96 22.90 -22.81
N THR A 114 2.01 23.34 -23.62
CA THR A 114 0.60 23.40 -23.26
C THR A 114 0.02 21.99 -23.13
N PRO A 115 -1.14 21.80 -22.47
CA PRO A 115 -1.80 20.49 -22.39
C PRO A 115 -1.99 19.80 -23.74
N ASP A 116 -2.30 20.54 -24.81
CA ASP A 116 -2.56 19.97 -26.13
C ASP A 116 -1.26 19.63 -26.88
N GLU A 117 -0.22 20.45 -26.74
CA GLU A 117 1.12 20.11 -27.25
C GLU A 117 1.69 18.87 -26.55
N ALA A 118 1.48 18.73 -25.24
CA ALA A 118 1.91 17.55 -24.50
C ALA A 118 1.15 16.29 -24.93
N ARG A 119 -0.16 16.39 -25.19
CA ARG A 119 -0.94 15.29 -25.77
C ARG A 119 -0.41 14.85 -27.13
N ALA A 120 -0.16 15.82 -28.01
CA ALA A 120 0.38 15.55 -29.34
C ALA A 120 1.77 14.89 -29.26
N LEU A 121 2.64 15.41 -28.38
CA LEU A 121 3.98 14.85 -28.15
C LEU A 121 3.90 13.40 -27.65
N ILE A 122 3.09 13.11 -26.63
CA ILE A 122 2.98 11.74 -26.11
C ILE A 122 2.42 10.80 -27.17
N ALA A 123 1.41 11.22 -27.94
CA ALA A 123 0.87 10.42 -29.04
C ALA A 123 1.90 10.13 -30.15
N GLU A 124 2.78 11.09 -30.45
CA GLU A 124 3.91 10.87 -31.37
C GLU A 124 4.94 9.91 -30.77
N GLN A 125 5.34 10.12 -29.51
CA GLN A 125 6.34 9.27 -28.84
C GLN A 125 5.85 7.83 -28.68
N SER A 126 4.55 7.62 -28.45
CA SER A 126 3.94 6.31 -28.22
C SER A 126 3.47 5.63 -29.51
N SER A 127 3.73 6.19 -30.69
CA SER A 127 3.29 5.60 -31.96
C SER A 127 4.12 4.42 -32.43
N GLU A 128 5.23 4.12 -31.75
CA GLU A 128 6.15 3.02 -32.09
C GLU A 128 5.45 1.65 -32.06
N ILE A 129 4.56 1.43 -31.09
CA ILE A 129 3.91 0.15 -30.83
C ILE A 129 2.42 0.41 -30.63
N ALA A 130 1.55 -0.31 -31.34
CA ALA A 130 0.12 -0.25 -31.05
C ALA A 130 -0.17 -1.01 -29.75
N THR A 131 -0.95 -0.41 -28.83
CA THR A 131 -1.26 -0.99 -27.52
C THR A 131 -1.93 -2.37 -27.58
N ALA A 132 -2.58 -2.71 -28.70
CA ALA A 132 -3.20 -4.01 -28.95
C ALA A 132 -2.19 -5.10 -29.34
N ASP A 133 -1.03 -4.72 -29.87
CA ASP A 133 0.02 -5.63 -30.34
C ASP A 133 1.06 -5.93 -29.25
N ALA A 134 1.04 -5.17 -28.14
CA ALA A 134 1.98 -5.35 -27.04
C ALA A 134 1.80 -6.70 -26.33
N THR A 135 2.88 -7.47 -26.26
CA THR A 135 2.93 -8.84 -25.70
C THR A 135 3.52 -8.91 -24.30
N ASN A 136 4.26 -7.88 -23.88
CA ASN A 136 4.92 -7.80 -22.58
C ASN A 136 4.80 -6.39 -21.96
N LEU A 137 5.28 -6.24 -20.72
CA LEU A 137 5.18 -4.98 -19.97
C LEU A 137 5.97 -3.84 -20.65
N GLU A 138 7.17 -4.12 -21.18
CA GLU A 138 7.97 -3.12 -21.90
C GLU A 138 7.19 -2.54 -23.09
N GLU A 139 6.73 -3.41 -24.00
CA GLU A 139 5.96 -3.00 -25.18
C GLU A 139 4.68 -2.26 -24.78
N LYS A 140 4.01 -2.73 -23.72
CA LYS A 140 2.81 -2.07 -23.21
C LYS A 140 3.12 -0.67 -22.73
N ALA A 141 4.18 -0.47 -21.95
CA ALA A 141 4.59 0.84 -21.48
C ALA A 141 5.00 1.75 -22.64
N VAL A 142 5.83 1.28 -23.57
CA VAL A 142 6.27 2.03 -24.75
C VAL A 142 5.06 2.46 -25.60
N SER A 143 4.07 1.60 -25.79
CA SER A 143 2.83 1.95 -26.52
C SER A 143 1.97 3.02 -25.87
N LEU A 144 2.19 3.32 -24.57
CA LEU A 144 1.40 4.27 -23.80
C LEU A 144 2.11 5.61 -23.60
N ILE A 145 3.43 5.61 -23.45
CA ILE A 145 4.21 6.80 -23.08
C ILE A 145 5.43 7.06 -23.96
N GLY A 146 5.73 6.15 -24.90
CA GLY A 146 6.91 6.19 -25.74
C GLY A 146 8.18 5.71 -25.05
N ARG A 147 9.13 5.27 -25.87
CA ARG A 147 10.38 4.63 -25.43
C ARG A 147 11.25 5.52 -24.53
N PRO A 148 11.45 6.83 -24.81
CA PRO A 148 12.30 7.66 -23.96
C PRO A 148 11.80 7.79 -22.52
N LEU A 149 10.49 7.95 -22.33
CA LEU A 149 9.90 8.05 -20.99
C LEU A 149 9.87 6.70 -20.27
N TYR A 150 9.62 5.61 -21.01
CA TYR A 150 9.68 4.26 -20.46
C TYR A 150 11.08 3.93 -19.93
N GLU A 151 12.12 4.15 -20.74
CA GLU A 151 13.50 3.86 -20.35
C GLU A 151 13.95 4.70 -19.15
N ALA A 152 13.52 5.96 -19.10
CA ALA A 152 13.91 6.88 -18.03
C ALA A 152 13.21 6.60 -16.68
N PHE A 153 11.90 6.30 -16.69
CA PHE A 153 11.10 6.31 -15.46
C PHE A 153 10.43 4.97 -15.11
N VAL A 154 10.37 4.01 -16.03
CA VAL A 154 9.62 2.76 -15.84
C VAL A 154 10.54 1.54 -15.85
N LYS A 155 11.45 1.43 -16.82
CA LYS A 155 12.26 0.23 -17.05
C LYS A 155 13.03 -0.22 -15.80
N GLY A 156 13.93 0.65 -15.31
CA GLY A 156 14.79 0.33 -14.17
C GLY A 156 14.00 0.09 -12.88
N TYR A 157 13.00 0.93 -12.61
CA TYR A 157 12.15 0.80 -11.43
C TYR A 157 11.35 -0.52 -11.44
N THR A 158 10.76 -0.87 -12.59
CA THR A 158 10.01 -2.12 -12.76
C THR A 158 10.93 -3.33 -12.60
N ALA A 159 12.09 -3.33 -13.24
CA ALA A 159 13.06 -4.42 -13.11
C ALA A 159 13.50 -4.62 -11.64
N LYS A 160 13.73 -3.54 -10.91
CA LYS A 160 14.05 -3.58 -9.47
C LYS A 160 12.88 -4.13 -8.63
N GLN A 161 11.67 -3.67 -8.91
CA GLN A 161 10.47 -4.04 -8.16
C GLN A 161 10.03 -5.50 -8.40
N TRP A 162 10.26 -6.03 -9.60
CA TRP A 162 9.85 -7.38 -9.99
C TRP A 162 11.00 -8.39 -10.03
N GLN A 163 12.25 -7.93 -9.90
CA GLN A 163 13.46 -8.75 -10.06
C GLN A 163 13.44 -9.58 -11.37
N THR A 164 12.76 -9.05 -12.39
CA THR A 164 12.46 -9.71 -13.66
C THR A 164 12.54 -8.66 -14.74
N ASP A 165 13.08 -9.00 -15.91
CA ASP A 165 13.13 -8.06 -17.03
C ASP A 165 11.70 -7.69 -17.48
N PRO A 166 11.37 -6.40 -17.70
CA PRO A 166 10.07 -5.98 -18.24
C PRO A 166 9.61 -6.71 -19.52
N THR A 167 10.53 -7.26 -20.30
CA THR A 167 10.23 -8.06 -21.49
C THR A 167 9.70 -9.47 -21.17
N GLU A 168 9.93 -9.95 -19.94
CA GLU A 168 9.45 -11.24 -19.43
C GLU A 168 8.19 -11.11 -18.56
N LEU A 169 7.72 -9.88 -18.34
CA LEU A 169 6.53 -9.58 -17.55
C LEU A 169 5.29 -9.44 -18.46
N SER A 170 4.16 -9.95 -17.99
CA SER A 170 2.89 -9.83 -18.73
C SER A 170 2.47 -8.37 -18.96
N ALA A 171 1.96 -8.08 -20.16
CA ALA A 171 1.38 -6.78 -20.51
C ALA A 171 0.21 -6.38 -19.59
N ASP A 172 -0.49 -7.35 -18.98
CA ASP A 172 -1.64 -7.10 -18.10
C ASP A 172 -1.28 -6.40 -16.78
N ILE A 173 0.00 -6.41 -16.40
CA ILE A 173 0.49 -5.68 -15.22
C ILE A 173 0.25 -4.17 -15.39
N ILE A 174 0.27 -3.67 -16.63
CA ILE A 174 -0.03 -2.27 -16.94
C ILE A 174 -1.35 -2.19 -17.70
N THR A 175 -2.41 -1.86 -16.96
CA THR A 175 -3.71 -1.53 -17.57
C THR A 175 -3.80 -0.06 -17.98
N ARG A 176 -3.08 0.83 -17.29
CA ARG A 176 -2.97 2.26 -17.58
C ARG A 176 -1.68 2.85 -17.00
N LEU A 177 -1.00 3.70 -17.76
CA LEU A 177 0.02 4.62 -17.25
C LEU A 177 -0.56 6.04 -17.29
N PRO A 178 -0.90 6.64 -16.14
CA PRO A 178 -1.54 7.95 -16.13
C PRO A 178 -0.50 9.05 -16.42
N VAL A 179 -0.49 9.55 -17.66
CA VAL A 179 0.13 10.83 -17.99
C VAL A 179 -0.88 11.95 -17.74
N ARG A 180 -0.53 12.91 -16.90
CA ARG A 180 -1.37 14.07 -16.59
C ARG A 180 -1.00 15.24 -17.48
N TYR A 181 -1.98 15.74 -18.22
CA TYR A 181 -1.83 16.96 -19.03
C TYR A 181 -2.15 18.22 -18.21
N THR A 182 -1.74 18.23 -16.95
CA THR A 182 -1.81 19.34 -15.98
C THR A 182 -0.52 19.40 -15.16
N PHE A 183 -0.35 20.41 -14.30
CA PHE A 183 0.77 20.48 -13.36
C PHE A 183 0.49 19.82 -12.01
N ASP A 184 -0.65 19.14 -11.85
CA ASP A 184 -0.98 18.47 -10.59
C ASP A 184 -0.03 17.29 -10.34
N ASN A 185 0.69 17.36 -9.22
CA ASN A 185 1.65 16.36 -8.77
C ASN A 185 1.21 15.61 -7.50
N ARG A 186 -0.05 15.74 -7.05
CA ARG A 186 -0.60 14.86 -6.02
C ARG A 186 -0.50 13.41 -6.47
N TYR A 187 0.02 12.50 -5.69
CA TYR A 187 0.21 11.13 -6.16
C TYR A 187 -1.13 10.39 -6.34
N PHE A 188 -2.06 10.62 -5.42
CA PHE A 188 -3.41 10.06 -5.48
C PHE A 188 -4.43 11.06 -6.06
N ASN A 189 -5.48 10.53 -6.68
CA ASN A 189 -6.59 11.31 -7.25
C ASN A 189 -7.85 11.24 -6.36
N ASP A 190 -7.75 10.63 -5.18
CA ASP A 190 -8.89 10.39 -4.31
C ASP A 190 -9.40 11.66 -3.62
N THR A 191 -10.70 11.63 -3.28
CA THR A 191 -11.40 12.74 -2.61
C THR A 191 -10.88 12.99 -1.20
N TYR A 192 -10.65 11.91 -0.43
CA TYR A 192 -10.18 11.98 0.94
C TYR A 192 -8.76 11.42 1.02
N GLU A 193 -7.87 12.17 1.68
CA GLU A 193 -6.46 11.85 1.79
C GLU A 193 -5.92 12.48 3.08
N GLY A 194 -5.05 11.76 3.78
CA GLY A 194 -4.41 12.26 4.99
C GLY A 194 -3.63 11.18 5.73
N LEU A 195 -2.95 11.59 6.79
CA LEU A 195 -2.31 10.67 7.75
C LEU A 195 -3.04 10.78 9.10
N PRO A 196 -3.20 9.69 9.86
CA PRO A 196 -3.77 9.74 11.21
C PRO A 196 -2.98 10.72 12.09
N VAL A 197 -3.66 11.64 12.78
CA VAL A 197 -3.01 12.70 13.57
C VAL A 197 -2.13 12.15 14.70
N ASP A 198 -2.59 11.07 15.35
CA ASP A 198 -1.88 10.42 16.45
C ASP A 198 -1.09 9.18 16.01
N GLY A 199 -0.95 8.98 14.70
CA GLY A 199 -0.30 7.83 14.11
C GLY A 199 -1.20 6.61 13.90
N TYR A 200 -0.73 5.67 13.10
CA TYR A 200 -1.52 4.51 12.69
C TYR A 200 -1.84 3.59 13.87
N THR A 201 -0.90 3.33 14.77
CA THR A 201 -1.13 2.43 15.91
C THR A 201 -2.23 2.94 16.84
N ALA A 202 -2.27 4.25 17.13
CA ALA A 202 -3.34 4.84 17.94
C ALA A 202 -4.73 4.69 17.27
N TRP A 203 -4.79 4.81 15.94
CA TRP A 203 -6.02 4.53 15.18
C TRP A 203 -6.43 3.06 15.33
N LEU A 204 -5.51 2.13 15.11
CA LEU A 204 -5.76 0.69 15.16
C LEU A 204 -6.20 0.22 16.55
N GLU A 205 -5.57 0.74 17.61
CA GLU A 205 -5.95 0.46 19.00
C GLU A 205 -7.38 0.91 19.29
N ARG A 206 -7.79 2.09 18.84
CA ARG A 206 -9.17 2.59 19.01
C ARG A 206 -10.20 1.76 18.23
N MET A 207 -9.81 1.10 17.13
CA MET A 207 -10.70 0.14 16.46
C MET A 207 -10.92 -1.12 17.31
N ALA A 208 -9.90 -1.55 18.07
CA ALA A 208 -9.97 -2.72 18.95
C ALA A 208 -10.53 -2.40 20.35
N ASP A 209 -10.58 -1.11 20.74
CA ASP A 209 -11.03 -0.65 22.06
C ASP A 209 -12.56 -0.73 22.21
N HIS A 210 -13.04 -1.94 22.46
CA HIS A 210 -14.45 -2.22 22.73
C HIS A 210 -14.56 -3.34 23.78
N PRO A 211 -15.49 -3.25 24.76
CA PRO A 211 -15.59 -4.22 25.86
C PRO A 211 -15.88 -5.67 25.43
N ASN A 212 -16.39 -5.87 24.22
CA ASN A 212 -16.65 -7.19 23.64
C ASN A 212 -15.53 -7.68 22.70
N ILE A 213 -14.40 -6.97 22.60
CA ILE A 213 -13.25 -7.38 21.78
C ILE A 213 -12.12 -7.75 22.73
N GLU A 214 -11.71 -9.00 22.68
CA GLU A 214 -10.48 -9.47 23.29
C GLU A 214 -9.42 -9.65 22.20
N VAL A 215 -8.19 -9.23 22.47
CA VAL A 215 -7.06 -9.35 21.53
C VAL A 215 -5.96 -10.18 22.19
N LEU A 216 -5.51 -11.21 21.48
CA LEU A 216 -4.31 -11.99 21.80
C LEU A 216 -3.24 -11.72 20.75
N VAL A 217 -2.19 -11.00 21.14
CA VAL A 217 -0.96 -10.83 20.33
C VAL A 217 0.03 -11.96 20.61
N ASP A 218 1.10 -12.04 19.84
CA ASP A 218 2.13 -13.09 19.93
C ASP A 218 1.56 -14.52 19.88
N THR A 219 0.44 -14.68 19.18
CA THR A 219 -0.33 -15.92 19.16
C THR A 219 -0.63 -16.32 17.73
N ASP A 220 -0.03 -17.41 17.26
CA ASP A 220 -0.35 -17.98 15.95
C ASP A 220 -1.57 -18.89 16.07
N TYR A 221 -2.63 -18.59 15.32
CA TYR A 221 -3.85 -19.39 15.30
C TYR A 221 -3.61 -20.83 14.81
N LEU A 222 -2.66 -21.03 13.89
CA LEU A 222 -2.36 -22.34 13.31
C LEU A 222 -1.32 -23.12 14.13
N ASP A 223 -0.68 -22.51 15.13
CA ASP A 223 0.27 -23.22 16.00
C ASP A 223 -0.48 -24.25 16.87
N PRO A 224 -0.18 -25.56 16.73
CA PRO A 224 -0.80 -26.59 17.55
C PRO A 224 -0.60 -26.38 19.06
N ALA A 225 0.50 -25.73 19.47
CA ALA A 225 0.77 -25.44 20.88
C ALA A 225 -0.21 -24.41 21.47
N ALA A 226 -0.78 -23.52 20.64
CA ALA A 226 -1.80 -22.58 21.05
C ALA A 226 -3.18 -23.24 21.25
N GLY A 227 -3.42 -24.41 20.61
CA GLY A 227 -4.66 -25.18 20.74
C GLY A 227 -5.91 -24.53 20.14
N LEU A 228 -5.78 -23.36 19.51
CA LEU A 228 -6.91 -22.53 19.07
C LEU A 228 -7.72 -23.16 17.92
N VAL A 229 -7.05 -23.84 16.98
CA VAL A 229 -7.73 -24.59 15.90
C VAL A 229 -8.69 -25.62 16.50
N GLU A 230 -8.18 -26.45 17.42
CA GLU A 230 -8.99 -27.48 18.06
C GLU A 230 -10.08 -26.89 18.95
N GLU A 231 -9.83 -25.74 19.57
CA GLU A 231 -10.80 -25.07 20.41
C GLU A 231 -11.98 -24.49 19.62
N PHE A 232 -11.73 -23.89 18.45
CA PHE A 232 -12.70 -23.04 17.76
C PHE A 232 -13.19 -23.56 16.41
N LYS A 233 -12.37 -24.28 15.63
CA LYS A 233 -12.73 -24.70 14.27
C LYS A 233 -13.98 -25.60 14.28
N GLY A 234 -14.99 -25.20 13.50
CA GLY A 234 -16.27 -25.91 13.41
C GLY A 234 -17.19 -25.75 14.63
N LYS A 235 -16.77 -24.99 15.65
CA LYS A 235 -17.54 -24.72 16.88
C LYS A 235 -18.04 -23.27 16.94
N VAL A 236 -17.27 -22.34 16.40
CA VAL A 236 -17.64 -20.92 16.20
C VAL A 236 -17.19 -20.48 14.80
N PRO A 237 -17.83 -19.47 14.19
CA PRO A 237 -17.33 -18.86 12.97
C PRO A 237 -15.91 -18.32 13.15
N VAL A 238 -15.05 -18.58 12.16
CA VAL A 238 -13.67 -18.09 12.12
C VAL A 238 -13.49 -17.26 10.85
N ILE A 239 -13.07 -16.01 11.02
CA ILE A 239 -12.67 -15.11 9.94
C ILE A 239 -11.16 -15.17 9.84
N TYR A 240 -10.66 -15.87 8.83
CA TYR A 240 -9.23 -16.07 8.64
C TYR A 240 -8.67 -15.09 7.60
N THR A 241 -7.71 -14.27 8.01
CA THR A 241 -7.04 -13.28 7.13
C THR A 241 -5.55 -13.59 6.88
N GLY A 242 -5.08 -14.75 7.33
CA GLY A 242 -3.72 -15.23 7.08
C GLY A 242 -3.53 -15.83 5.69
N PRO A 243 -2.33 -16.38 5.41
CA PRO A 243 -2.03 -17.04 4.14
C PRO A 243 -2.93 -18.26 3.92
N ILE A 244 -3.59 -18.32 2.76
CA ILE A 244 -4.59 -19.35 2.44
C ILE A 244 -3.95 -20.71 2.15
N ASP A 245 -2.75 -20.73 1.60
CA ASP A 245 -1.94 -21.93 1.40
C ASP A 245 -1.53 -22.55 2.74
N GLU A 246 -1.06 -21.75 3.70
CA GLU A 246 -0.73 -22.22 5.05
C GLU A 246 -1.95 -22.82 5.77
N TYR A 247 -3.14 -22.23 5.60
CA TYR A 247 -4.37 -22.74 6.20
C TYR A 247 -4.72 -24.18 5.76
N PHE A 248 -4.33 -24.57 4.54
CA PHE A 248 -4.52 -25.90 3.99
C PHE A 248 -3.21 -26.72 3.98
N ASP A 249 -2.30 -26.45 4.92
CA ASP A 249 -1.02 -27.16 5.07
C ASP A 249 -0.17 -27.18 3.79
N ASN A 250 -0.34 -26.17 2.92
CA ASN A 250 0.26 -26.09 1.59
C ASN A 250 -0.03 -27.33 0.72
N SER A 251 -1.20 -27.95 0.84
CA SER A 251 -1.55 -29.21 0.16
C SER A 251 -1.45 -29.13 -1.36
N GLU A 252 -1.69 -27.95 -1.93
CA GLU A 252 -1.60 -27.65 -3.37
C GLU A 252 -0.31 -26.90 -3.75
N GLY A 253 0.69 -26.91 -2.85
CA GLY A 253 1.91 -26.13 -2.96
C GLY A 253 1.82 -24.76 -2.28
N ARG A 254 2.96 -24.06 -2.23
CA ARG A 254 3.09 -22.72 -1.64
C ARG A 254 2.75 -21.66 -2.69
N LEU A 255 1.93 -20.69 -2.32
CA LEU A 255 1.71 -19.51 -3.16
C LEU A 255 2.98 -18.67 -3.21
N SER A 256 3.22 -18.08 -4.36
CA SER A 256 4.34 -17.16 -4.56
C SER A 256 3.92 -15.76 -4.11
N TRP A 257 4.73 -15.17 -3.23
CA TRP A 257 4.54 -13.82 -2.71
C TRP A 257 5.77 -12.98 -3.01
N ARG A 258 5.55 -11.67 -3.18
CA ARG A 258 6.66 -10.71 -3.20
C ARG A 258 6.84 -10.14 -1.79
N THR A 259 8.10 -10.02 -1.38
CA THR A 259 8.49 -9.32 -0.16
C THR A 259 9.32 -8.08 -0.50
N VAL A 260 9.53 -7.23 0.49
CA VAL A 260 10.45 -6.09 0.41
C VAL A 260 11.34 -6.12 1.65
N ASP A 261 12.63 -5.88 1.46
CA ASP A 261 13.57 -5.63 2.55
C ASP A 261 13.68 -4.12 2.72
N LEU A 262 13.51 -3.66 3.97
CA LEU A 262 13.57 -2.25 4.33
C LEU A 262 14.82 -2.03 5.19
N GLU A 263 15.79 -1.32 4.63
CA GLU A 263 16.98 -0.86 5.35
C GLU A 263 16.69 0.51 5.94
N ALA A 264 16.64 0.59 7.27
CA ALA A 264 16.45 1.83 8.00
C ALA A 264 17.80 2.45 8.36
N GLU A 265 17.94 3.75 8.13
CA GLU A 265 19.13 4.51 8.49
C GLU A 265 18.69 5.82 9.17
N THR A 266 19.33 6.13 10.31
CA THR A 266 19.20 7.42 11.00
C THR A 266 20.43 8.25 10.65
N LEU A 267 20.20 9.44 10.08
CA LEU A 267 21.26 10.35 9.65
C LEU A 267 21.28 11.60 10.54
N ASP A 268 22.47 12.08 10.87
CA ASP A 268 22.68 13.35 11.61
C ASP A 268 22.52 14.56 10.68
N VAL A 269 21.29 14.75 10.17
CA VAL A 269 20.87 15.86 9.32
C VAL A 269 19.45 16.26 9.65
N ASP A 270 19.12 17.55 9.51
CA ASP A 270 17.74 18.04 9.71
C ASP A 270 16.79 17.55 8.60
N ASP A 271 17.31 17.41 7.37
CA ASP A 271 16.55 17.01 6.19
C ASP A 271 17.47 16.35 5.16
N PHE A 272 17.20 15.07 4.86
CA PHE A 272 17.98 14.29 3.91
C PHE A 272 17.67 14.64 2.45
N GLN A 273 16.39 14.87 2.10
CA GLN A 273 15.96 14.92 0.70
C GLN A 273 14.81 15.90 0.39
N GLY A 274 14.32 16.68 1.36
CA GLY A 274 13.30 17.71 1.14
C GLY A 274 11.88 17.20 0.89
N THR A 275 11.66 15.88 1.01
CA THR A 275 10.37 15.23 0.71
C THR A 275 10.30 13.84 1.35
N GLY A 276 9.07 13.32 1.51
CA GLY A 276 8.85 11.99 2.07
C GLY A 276 9.31 10.85 1.16
N VAL A 277 9.19 10.99 -0.16
CA VAL A 277 9.55 9.92 -1.12
C VAL A 277 10.20 10.47 -2.38
N VAL A 278 11.35 9.87 -2.73
CA VAL A 278 12.00 10.00 -4.03
C VAL A 278 12.20 8.59 -4.60
N ASN A 279 11.74 8.35 -5.82
CA ASN A 279 12.04 7.13 -6.57
C ASN A 279 13.41 7.27 -7.23
N TYR A 280 14.35 6.40 -6.85
CA TYR A 280 15.70 6.33 -7.38
C TYR A 280 15.86 5.22 -8.43
#